data_AF-A0A433BD56-F1
#
_entry.id   AF-A0A433BD56-F1
#
_cell.length_a   1.000
_cell.length_b   1.000
_cell.length_c   1.000
_cell.angle_alpha   90.00
_cell.angle_beta   90.00
_cell.angle_gamma   90.00
#
_symmetry.space_group_name_H-M   'P 1'
#
loop_
_entity.id
_entity.type
_entity.pdbx_description
1 polymer ?
#
loop_
_entity_poly.entity_id
_entity_poly.type
_entity_poly.pdbx_seq_one_letter_code
_entity_poly.pdbx_strand_id
1 'polypeptide(L)' 'MSDDADPNREIVIERLMRRLEGFAVGIGLDEEMTRHIVERVITDMPLASDDDRLARARNWMLIASA' A
#
# COMPACT_ATOMS: atom_id res chain seq x y z
N MET A 1 -3.21 -13.59 -21.01
CA MET A 1 -4.13 -13.57 -19.87
C MET A 1 -4.25 -12.12 -19.49
N SER A 2 -5.38 -11.48 -19.80
CA SER A 2 -5.64 -10.13 -19.29
C SER A 2 -5.88 -10.31 -17.81
N ASP A 3 -4.88 -9.93 -17.02
CA ASP A 3 -5.01 -9.74 -15.59
C ASP A 3 -5.91 -8.50 -15.44
N ASP A 4 -7.23 -8.69 -15.61
CA ASP A 4 -8.22 -7.66 -15.30
C ASP A 4 -8.13 -7.48 -13.79
N ALA A 5 -7.19 -6.63 -13.37
CA ALA A 5 -7.06 -6.19 -12.00
C ALA A 5 -8.45 -5.77 -11.55
N ASP A 6 -8.97 -6.45 -10.52
CA ASP A 6 -10.29 -6.13 -9.95
C ASP A 6 -10.37 -4.60 -9.79
N PRO A 7 -11.30 -3.92 -10.47
CA PRO A 7 -11.40 -2.47 -10.39
C PRO A 7 -11.52 -1.97 -8.94
N ASN A 8 -12.11 -2.77 -8.04
CA ASN A 8 -12.12 -2.44 -6.61
C ASN A 8 -10.73 -2.50 -5.99
N ARG A 9 -9.87 -3.43 -6.40
CA ARG A 9 -8.50 -3.55 -5.91
C ARG A 9 -7.68 -2.34 -6.30
N GLU A 10 -7.75 -1.89 -7.55
CA GLU A 10 -7.00 -0.70 -7.98
C GLU A 10 -7.49 0.57 -7.28
N ILE A 11 -8.82 0.72 -7.09
CA ILE A 11 -9.39 1.84 -6.31
C ILE A 11 -8.86 1.85 -4.87
N VAL A 12 -8.74 0.68 -4.24
CA VAL A 12 -8.17 0.57 -2.89
C VAL A 12 -6.68 0.88 -2.89
N ILE A 13 -5.90 0.39 -3.87
CA ILE A 13 -4.48 0.70 -4.03
C ILE A 13 -4.29 2.21 -4.14
N GLU A 14 -4.96 2.88 -5.07
CA GLU A 14 -4.84 4.34 -5.27
C GLU A 14 -5.20 5.12 -4.01
N ARG A 15 -6.25 4.70 -3.31
CA ARG A 15 -6.67 5.36 -2.06
C ARG A 15 -5.63 5.22 -0.96
N LEU A 16 -5.05 4.03 -0.80
CA LEU A 16 -4.00 3.77 0.19
C LEU A 16 -2.71 4.52 -0.18
N MET A 17 -2.31 4.51 -1.45
CA MET A 17 -1.16 5.24 -1.97
C MET A 17 -1.25 6.73 -1.64
N ARG A 18 -2.36 7.40 -1.97
CA ARG A 18 -2.57 8.84 -1.64
C ARG A 18 -2.47 9.14 -0.15
N ARG A 19 -2.91 8.20 0.71
CA ARG A 19 -2.84 8.36 2.18
C ARG A 19 -1.45 8.07 2.75
N LEU A 20 -0.58 7.39 2.01
CA LEU A 20 0.77 7.00 2.43
C LEU A 20 1.87 7.84 1.80
N GLU A 21 1.62 8.51 0.67
CA GLU A 21 2.60 9.31 -0.09
C GLU A 21 3.43 10.24 0.80
N GLY A 22 2.79 11.10 1.60
CA GLY A 22 3.50 12.03 2.48
C GLY A 22 4.35 11.34 3.55
N PHE A 23 3.94 10.15 4.00
CA PHE A 23 4.73 9.36 4.94
C PHE A 23 5.93 8.72 4.25
N ALA A 24 5.72 8.08 3.09
CA ALA A 24 6.77 7.43 2.29
C ALA A 24 7.86 8.42 1.87
N VAL A 25 7.46 9.59 1.36
CA VAL A 25 8.39 10.69 1.02
C VAL A 25 9.18 11.15 2.26
N GLY A 26 8.53 11.22 3.42
CA GLY A 26 9.17 11.63 4.68
C GLY A 26 10.26 10.69 5.18
N ILE A 27 10.25 9.43 4.75
CA ILE A 27 11.25 8.40 5.11
C ILE A 27 12.11 7.97 3.92
N GLY A 28 12.01 8.65 2.77
CA GLY A 28 12.84 8.41 1.59
C GLY A 28 12.48 7.18 0.77
N LEU A 29 11.25 6.65 0.89
CA LEU A 29 10.78 5.57 0.03
C LEU A 29 10.23 6.12 -1.29
N ASP A 30 10.54 5.42 -2.37
CA ASP A 30 9.99 5.72 -3.70
C ASP A 30 8.57 5.17 -3.89
N GLU A 31 7.93 5.63 -4.96
CA GLU A 31 6.55 5.27 -5.29
C GLU A 31 6.40 3.77 -5.62
N GLU A 32 7.39 3.17 -6.28
CA GLU A 32 7.37 1.76 -6.67
C GLU A 32 7.36 0.85 -5.43
N MET A 33 8.27 1.09 -4.48
CA MET A 33 8.34 0.39 -3.22
C MET A 33 7.08 0.61 -2.38
N THR A 34 6.57 1.84 -2.35
CA THR A 34 5.32 2.20 -1.66
C THR A 34 4.15 1.38 -2.23
N ARG A 35 4.04 1.31 -3.55
CA ARG A 35 3.00 0.53 -4.23
C ARG A 35 3.14 -0.96 -3.96
N HIS A 36 4.34 -1.50 -4.02
CA HIS A 36 4.61 -2.90 -3.71
C HIS A 36 4.16 -3.29 -2.29
N ILE A 37 4.46 -2.43 -1.30
CA ILE A 37 4.02 -2.65 0.09
C ILE A 37 2.49 -2.61 0.21
N VAL A 38 1.83 -1.67 -0.45
CA VAL A 38 0.36 -1.55 -0.45
C VAL A 38 -0.29 -2.79 -1.07
N GLU A 39 0.19 -3.21 -2.24
CA GLU A 39 -0.30 -4.41 -2.93
C GLU A 39 -0.15 -5.66 -2.06
N ARG A 40 1.00 -5.80 -1.39
CA ARG A 40 1.25 -6.90 -0.47
C ARG A 40 0.29 -6.88 0.73
N VAL A 41 0.06 -5.71 1.33
CA VAL A 41 -0.86 -5.57 2.46
C VAL A 41 -2.30 -5.91 2.08
N ILE A 42 -2.75 -5.53 0.88
CA ILE A 42 -4.08 -5.90 0.39
C ILE A 42 -4.20 -7.41 0.21
N THR A 43 -3.17 -8.04 -0.36
CA THR A 43 -3.11 -9.50 -0.55
C THR A 43 -3.08 -10.25 0.78
N ASP A 44 -2.29 -9.77 1.76
CA ASP A 44 -2.14 -10.40 3.08
C ASP A 44 -3.37 -10.16 3.97
N MET A 45 -4.11 -9.06 3.74
CA MET A 45 -5.25 -8.63 4.57
C MET A 45 -6.49 -8.31 3.71
N PRO A 46 -7.07 -9.29 2.99
CA PRO A 46 -8.15 -9.06 2.03
C PRO A 46 -9.48 -8.64 2.67
N LEU A 47 -9.70 -8.97 3.94
CA LEU A 47 -10.92 -8.62 4.69
C LEU A 47 -10.73 -7.45 5.68
N ALA A 48 -9.53 -6.90 5.78
CA ALA A 48 -9.24 -5.81 6.70
C ALA A 48 -9.76 -4.47 6.19
N SER A 49 -10.02 -3.56 7.13
CA SER A 49 -10.37 -2.18 6.80
C SER A 49 -9.18 -1.44 6.16
N ASP A 50 -9.46 -0.36 5.43
CA ASP A 50 -8.41 0.50 4.88
C ASP A 50 -7.50 1.05 5.99
N ASP A 51 -8.05 1.35 7.18
CA ASP A 51 -7.26 1.89 8.29
C ASP A 51 -6.30 0.86 8.90
N ASP A 52 -6.73 -0.40 9.03
CA ASP A 52 -5.84 -1.51 9.45
C ASP A 52 -4.74 -1.75 8.42
N ARG A 53 -5.08 -1.69 7.13
CA ARG A 53 -4.13 -1.80 6.03
C ARG A 53 -3.11 -0.66 6.06
N LEU A 54 -3.54 0.57 6.33
CA LEU A 54 -2.62 1.71 6.45
C LEU A 54 -1.66 1.55 7.62
N ALA A 55 -2.15 1.13 8.79
CA ALA A 55 -1.30 0.87 9.94
C ALA A 55 -0.25 -0.20 9.61
N ARG A 56 -0.67 -1.29 8.94
CA ARG A 56 0.24 -2.35 8.52
C ARG A 56 1.25 -1.90 7.48
N ALA A 57 0.82 -1.12 6.48
CA ALA A 57 1.67 -0.58 5.43
C ALA A 57 2.72 0.37 5.99
N ARG A 58 2.35 1.27 6.91
CA ARG A 58 3.32 2.16 7.60
C ARG A 58 4.39 1.37 8.35
N ASN A 59 4.00 0.30 9.05
CA ASN A 59 4.97 -0.55 9.74
C ASN A 59 5.94 -1.22 8.75
N TRP A 60 5.46 -1.70 7.61
CA TRP A 60 6.32 -2.26 6.57
C TRP A 60 7.25 -1.21 5.95
N MET A 61 6.75 -0.01 5.72
CA MET A 61 7.53 1.10 5.19
C MET A 61 8.67 1.49 6.14
N LEU A 62 8.42 1.55 7.45
CA LEU A 62 9.47 1.79 8.46
C LEU A 62 10.56 0.72 8.43
N ILE A 63 10.18 -0.54 8.22
CA ILE A 63 11.13 -1.65 8.10
C ILE A 63 11.93 -1.53 6.79
N ALA A 64 11.30 -1.10 5.71
CA ALA A 64 11.96 -0.95 4.41
C ALA A 64 12.89 0.26 4.32
N SER A 65 12.65 1.29 5.13
CA SER A 65 13.50 2.50 5.21
C SER A 65 14.66 2.39 6.20
N ALA A 66 14.70 1.33 7.00
CA ALA A 66 15.73 1.09 8.02
C ALA A 66 16.97 0.40 7.43
#